data_AF-A0A1V4RLW5-F1
#
_entry.id   AF-A0A1V4RLW5-F1
#
_cell.length_a   1.000
_cell.length_b   1.000
_cell.length_c   1.000
_cell.angle_alpha   90.00
_cell.angle_beta   90.00
_cell.angle_gamma   90.00
#
_symmetry.space_group_name_H-M   'P 1'
#
loop_
_entity.id
_entity.type
_entity.pdbx_description
1 polymer ?
#
loop_
_entity_poly.entity_id
_entity_poly.type
_entity_poly.pdbx_seq_one_letter_code
_entity_poly.pdbx_strand_id
1 'polypeptide(L)'
;MERNRLLILAKDPTRYAELIKRLDFTDLEVVAFDSVEESKKYIKNCNIILGVPKLIAPILEAANKLQWVQSVYAGVEALLSPPQRTDYILTGVKGIFGPLMSEYVFAYIL
;
A
#
# COMPACT_ATOMS: atom_id res chain seq x y z
N MET A 1 -8.43 21.06 -10.74
CA MET A 1 -8.21 19.60 -10.66
C MET A 1 -7.96 19.29 -9.20
N GLU A 2 -8.69 18.32 -8.63
CA GLU A 2 -8.45 17.91 -7.24
C GLU A 2 -7.08 17.24 -7.14
N ARG A 3 -6.30 17.58 -6.10
CA ARG A 3 -4.96 17.05 -5.88
C ARG A 3 -5.06 15.67 -5.24
N ASN A 4 -4.35 14.68 -5.79
CA ASN A 4 -4.31 13.33 -5.25
C ASN A 4 -3.51 13.30 -3.94
N ARG A 5 -3.97 12.49 -2.99
CA ARG A 5 -3.33 12.28 -1.68
C ARG A 5 -3.03 10.81 -1.47
N LEU A 6 -1.73 10.52 -1.46
CA LEU A 6 -1.18 9.20 -1.25
C LEU A 6 -0.77 9.03 0.22
N LEU A 7 -1.35 8.02 0.86
CA LEU A 7 -0.87 7.47 2.12
C LEU A 7 0.06 6.29 1.86
N ILE A 8 1.30 6.37 2.34
CA ILE A 8 2.24 5.26 2.37
C ILE A 8 2.20 4.64 3.76
N LEU A 9 1.96 3.33 3.84
CA LEU A 9 1.90 2.58 5.09
C LEU A 9 2.72 1.28 4.99
N ALA A 10 4.00 1.36 5.31
CA ALA A 10 4.96 0.27 5.14
C ALA A 10 6.03 0.30 6.24
N LYS A 11 6.84 -0.76 6.34
CA LYS A 11 7.94 -0.84 7.31
C LYS A 11 9.02 0.24 7.10
N ASP A 12 9.26 0.62 5.85
CA ASP A 12 10.19 1.69 5.48
C ASP A 12 9.44 2.73 4.63
N PRO A 13 8.63 3.58 5.27
CA PRO A 13 7.79 4.55 4.57
C PRO A 13 8.63 5.63 3.88
N THR A 14 9.77 5.99 4.46
CA THR A 14 10.69 7.01 3.93
C THR A 14 11.25 6.61 2.59
N ARG A 15 11.67 5.34 2.44
CA ARG A 15 12.20 4.84 1.16
C ARG A 15 11.20 4.96 0.01
N TYR A 16 9.94 4.58 0.24
CA TYR A 16 8.90 4.73 -0.77
C TYR A 16 8.60 6.20 -1.06
N ALA A 17 8.53 7.05 -0.03
CA ALA A 17 8.29 8.48 -0.20
C ALA A 17 9.40 9.15 -1.03
N GLU A 18 10.67 8.81 -0.80
CA GLU A 18 11.79 9.29 -1.61
C GLU A 18 11.70 8.85 -3.07
N LEU A 19 11.40 7.57 -3.32
CA LEU A 19 11.27 7.05 -4.68
C LEU A 19 10.13 7.74 -5.44
N ILE A 20 9.00 7.99 -4.78
CA ILE A 20 7.86 8.67 -5.40
C ILE A 20 8.15 10.15 -5.63
N LYS A 21 8.81 10.83 -4.68
CA LYS A 21 9.22 12.24 -4.85
C LYS A 21 10.15 12.43 -6.05
N ARG A 22 11.02 11.46 -6.35
CA ARG A 22 11.90 11.49 -7.52
C ARG A 22 11.16 11.42 -8.86
N LEU A 23 9.91 10.96 -8.88
CA LEU A 23 9.07 10.92 -10.08
C LEU A 23 8.39 12.26 -10.39
N ASP A 24 8.52 13.25 -9.48
CA ASP A 24 8.12 14.65 -9.68
C ASP A 24 6.64 14.86 -10.07
N PHE A 25 5.73 14.15 -9.41
CA PHE A 25 4.29 14.33 -9.60
C PHE A 25 3.80 15.66 -9.00
N THR A 26 3.40 16.61 -9.85
CA THR A 26 2.93 17.95 -9.43
C THR A 26 1.57 17.93 -8.71
N ASP A 27 0.74 16.93 -8.99
CA ASP A 27 -0.63 16.79 -8.50
C ASP A 27 -0.77 15.76 -7.36
N LEU A 28 0.36 15.32 -6.78
CA LEU A 28 0.39 14.32 -5.71
C LEU A 28 0.93 14.91 -4.40
N GLU A 29 0.19 14.72 -3.32
CA GLU A 29 0.64 14.96 -1.96
C GLU A 29 0.90 13.61 -1.28
N VAL A 30 2.09 13.43 -0.70
CA VAL A 30 2.53 12.16 -0.11
C VAL A 30 2.70 12.31 1.38
N VAL A 31 2.01 11.46 2.14
CA VAL A 31 2.20 11.28 3.58
C VAL A 31 2.61 9.82 3.84
N ALA A 32 3.55 9.59 4.76
CA ALA A 32 4.18 8.29 4.92
C ALA A 32 4.38 7.97 6.39
N PHE A 33 3.90 6.79 6.82
CA PHE A 33 3.95 6.32 8.20
C PHE A 33 4.28 4.83 8.25
N ASP A 34 4.86 4.38 9.35
CA ASP A 34 5.07 2.95 9.66
C ASP A 34 4.04 2.44 10.68
N SER A 35 3.37 3.34 11.40
CA SER A 35 2.33 3.04 12.38
C SER A 35 0.90 3.31 11.88
N VAL A 36 0.00 2.38 12.24
CA VAL A 36 -1.45 2.49 12.06
C VAL A 36 -2.00 3.72 12.78
N GLU A 37 -1.51 4.04 13.97
CA GLU A 37 -2.06 5.10 14.82
C GLU A 37 -1.85 6.50 14.23
N GLU A 38 -0.67 6.75 13.66
CA GLU A 38 -0.36 8.03 13.02
C GLU A 38 -1.17 8.21 11.73
N SER A 39 -1.29 7.14 10.95
CA SER A 39 -2.01 7.14 9.67
C SER A 39 -3.51 7.45 9.80
N LYS A 40 -4.15 7.10 10.93
CA LYS A 40 -5.59 7.37 11.19
C LYS A 40 -5.96 8.85 11.09
N LYS A 41 -5.03 9.77 11.35
CA LYS A 41 -5.28 11.21 11.25
C LYS A 41 -5.39 11.70 9.80
N TYR A 42 -4.80 10.97 8.86
CA TYR A 42 -4.65 11.40 7.47
C TYR A 42 -5.54 10.60 6.50
N ILE A 43 -5.89 9.36 6.84
CA ILE A 43 -6.59 8.42 5.96
C ILE A 43 -7.90 8.98 5.36
N LYS A 44 -8.67 9.79 6.12
CA LYS A 44 -9.93 10.41 5.67
C LYS A 44 -9.77 11.39 4.50
N ASN A 45 -8.55 11.84 4.24
CA ASN A 45 -8.26 12.77 3.15
C ASN A 45 -7.47 12.11 2.02
N CYS A 46 -7.11 10.83 2.14
CA CYS A 46 -6.31 10.12 1.15
C CYS A 46 -7.22 9.33 0.21
N ASN A 47 -6.97 9.46 -1.09
CA ASN A 47 -7.66 8.68 -2.12
C ASN A 47 -6.82 7.51 -2.65
N ILE A 48 -5.52 7.49 -2.35
CA ILE A 48 -4.62 6.40 -2.72
C ILE A 48 -3.89 5.89 -1.48
N ILE A 49 -3.73 4.57 -1.37
CA ILE A 49 -2.89 3.93 -0.34
C ILE A 49 -1.85 3.03 -1.01
N LEU A 50 -0.59 3.16 -0.61
CA LEU A 50 0.48 2.23 -0.94
C LEU A 50 0.98 1.58 0.35
N GLY A 51 0.85 0.27 0.52
CA GLY A 51 1.30 -0.30 1.79
C GLY A 51 1.11 -1.80 2.01
N VAL A 52 1.44 -2.20 3.24
CA VAL A 52 1.33 -3.59 3.70
C VAL A 52 -0.14 -3.89 4.05
N PRO A 53 -0.75 -4.94 3.49
CA PRO A 53 -2.17 -5.28 3.72
C PRO A 53 -2.57 -5.30 5.20
N LYS A 54 -1.75 -5.90 6.06
CA LYS A 54 -2.01 -6.01 7.50
C LYS A 54 -2.03 -4.66 8.24
N LEU A 55 -1.32 -3.66 7.75
CA LEU A 55 -1.33 -2.31 8.34
C LEU A 55 -2.51 -1.48 7.82
N ILE A 56 -2.94 -1.74 6.59
CA ILE A 56 -4.03 -1.02 5.94
C ILE A 56 -5.39 -1.47 6.48
N ALA A 57 -5.61 -2.77 6.68
CA ALA A 57 -6.91 -3.32 7.09
C ALA A 57 -7.56 -2.59 8.29
N PRO A 58 -6.84 -2.28 9.40
CA PRO A 58 -7.42 -1.61 10.56
C PRO A 58 -7.85 -0.15 10.35
N ILE A 59 -7.42 0.51 9.27
CA ILE A 59 -7.75 1.92 8.97
C ILE A 59 -8.65 2.07 7.74
N LEU A 60 -8.89 0.98 7.02
CA LEU A 60 -9.50 1.00 5.71
C LEU A 60 -10.99 1.41 5.77
N GLU A 61 -11.70 1.11 6.85
CA GLU A 61 -13.06 1.62 7.07
C GLU A 61 -13.13 3.16 7.17
N ALA A 62 -12.09 3.80 7.74
CA ALA A 62 -12.04 5.25 7.90
C ALA A 62 -11.70 6.00 6.60
N ALA A 63 -11.36 5.29 5.52
CA ALA A 63 -10.86 5.84 4.26
C ALA A 63 -11.98 6.29 3.30
N ASN A 64 -12.84 7.20 3.71
CA ASN A 64 -14.03 7.64 2.95
C ASN A 64 -13.77 8.11 1.50
N LYS A 65 -12.58 8.62 1.17
CA LYS A 65 -12.21 9.09 -0.18
C LYS A 65 -11.41 8.06 -0.99
N LEU A 66 -11.21 6.86 -0.46
CA LEU A 66 -10.37 5.86 -1.08
C LEU A 66 -10.87 5.45 -2.46
N GLN A 67 -9.97 5.44 -3.43
CA GLN A 67 -10.22 5.02 -4.81
C GLN A 67 -9.31 3.83 -5.18
N TRP A 68 -8.07 3.82 -4.69
CA TRP A 68 -7.07 2.83 -5.06
C TRP A 68 -6.16 2.42 -3.91
N VAL A 69 -5.95 1.11 -3.77
CA VAL A 69 -4.95 0.51 -2.86
C VAL A 69 -3.96 -0.31 -3.68
N GLN A 70 -2.69 0.07 -3.60
CA GLN A 70 -1.56 -0.72 -4.06
C GLN A 70 -0.93 -1.45 -2.87
N SER A 71 -1.04 -2.77 -2.85
CA SER A 71 -0.29 -3.59 -1.90
C SER A 71 1.17 -3.66 -2.30
N VAL A 72 2.08 -3.59 -1.32
CA VAL A 72 3.51 -3.89 -1.51
C VAL A 72 3.81 -5.40 -1.46
N TYR A 73 2.80 -6.24 -1.20
CA TYR A 73 2.90 -7.69 -1.14
C TYR A 73 2.18 -8.36 -2.31
N ALA A 74 2.51 -9.63 -2.56
CA ALA A 74 1.81 -10.46 -3.53
C ALA A 74 0.45 -10.95 -3.01
N GLY A 75 0.37 -11.25 -1.72
CA GLY A 75 -0.85 -11.69 -1.04
C GLY A 75 -1.61 -10.50 -0.45
N VAL A 76 -2.90 -10.41 -0.75
CA VAL A 76 -3.78 -9.29 -0.34
C VAL A 76 -4.95 -9.72 0.54
N GLU A 77 -4.93 -10.96 1.05
CA GLU A 77 -6.02 -11.59 1.80
C GLU A 77 -6.56 -10.72 2.95
N ALA A 78 -5.66 -10.05 3.69
CA ALA A 78 -6.04 -9.17 4.80
C ALA A 78 -6.96 -8.00 4.40
N LEU A 79 -7.08 -7.69 3.11
CA LEU A 79 -7.95 -6.65 2.57
C LEU A 79 -9.21 -7.20 1.89
N LEU A 80 -9.37 -8.53 1.85
CA LEU A 80 -10.50 -9.21 1.21
C LEU A 80 -11.44 -9.86 2.23
N SER A 81 -10.95 -10.18 3.43
CA SER A 81 -11.77 -10.84 4.44
C SER A 81 -12.84 -9.90 5.01
N PRO A 82 -14.12 -10.32 5.10
CA PRO A 82 -15.17 -9.55 5.78
C PRO A 82 -14.74 -9.17 7.22
N PRO A 83 -15.09 -7.97 7.73
CA PRO A 83 -16.07 -7.00 7.22
C PRO A 83 -15.49 -5.95 6.24
N GLN A 84 -14.38 -6.21 5.58
CA GLN A 84 -13.70 -5.20 4.77
C GLN A 84 -14.56 -4.68 3.61
N ARG A 85 -14.54 -3.35 3.41
CA ARG A 85 -15.16 -2.68 2.25
C ARG A 85 -14.51 -3.12 0.92
N THR A 86 -15.26 -3.01 -0.17
CA THR A 86 -14.84 -3.49 -1.52
C THR A 86 -15.02 -2.46 -2.63
N ASP A 87 -15.38 -1.23 -2.28
CA ASP A 87 -15.68 -0.11 -3.17
C ASP A 87 -14.42 0.69 -3.58
N TYR A 88 -13.33 -0.01 -3.87
CA TYR A 88 -12.07 0.57 -4.35
C TYR A 88 -11.30 -0.43 -5.22
N ILE A 89 -10.36 0.08 -6.02
CA ILE A 89 -9.47 -0.77 -6.83
C ILE A 89 -8.36 -1.32 -5.93
N LEU A 90 -8.19 -2.64 -5.91
CA LEU A 90 -7.11 -3.31 -5.17
C LEU A 90 -6.12 -3.94 -6.15
N THR A 91 -4.85 -3.54 -6.07
CA THR A 91 -3.74 -4.14 -6.82
C THR A 91 -2.70 -4.72 -5.87
N GLY A 92 -2.02 -5.78 -6.30
CA GLY A 92 -0.90 -6.39 -5.58
C GLY A 92 0.34 -6.48 -6.46
N VAL A 93 1.50 -6.71 -5.85
CA VAL A 93 2.75 -6.89 -6.60
C VAL A 93 2.73 -8.26 -7.27
N LYS A 94 3.02 -8.32 -8.57
CA LYS A 94 3.06 -9.54 -9.38
C LYS A 94 4.25 -9.50 -10.34
N GLY A 95 4.67 -10.66 -10.85
CA GLY A 95 5.68 -10.77 -11.91
C GLY A 95 7.15 -10.66 -11.51
N ILE A 96 7.47 -10.19 -10.29
CA ILE A 96 8.87 -9.95 -9.87
C ILE A 96 9.49 -11.07 -9.00
N PHE A 97 8.71 -12.08 -8.61
CA PHE A 97 9.14 -13.10 -7.64
C PHE A 97 9.76 -14.35 -8.27
N GLY A 98 9.68 -14.53 -9.59
CA GLY A 98 10.07 -15.77 -10.28
C GLY A 98 11.51 -16.22 -10.01
N PRO A 99 12.53 -15.36 -10.27
CA PRO A 99 13.92 -15.70 -9.99
C PRO A 99 14.18 -16.02 -8.52
N LEU A 100 13.69 -15.16 -7.60
CA LEU A 100 13.86 -15.34 -6.16
C LEU A 100 13.22 -16.62 -5.63
N MET A 101 12.04 -16.97 -6.12
CA MET A 101 11.36 -18.22 -5.74
C MET A 101 12.08 -19.44 -6.31
N SER A 102 12.64 -19.34 -7.51
CA SER A 102 13.43 -20.42 -8.11
C SER A 102 14.67 -20.68 -7.25
N GLU A 103 15.45 -19.64 -6.95
CA GLU A 103 16.64 -19.74 -6.09
C GLU A 103 16.30 -20.34 -4.73
N TYR A 104 15.23 -19.88 -4.08
CA TYR A 104 14.77 -20.41 -2.81
C TYR A 104 14.47 -21.91 -2.90
N VAL A 105 13.66 -22.34 -3.89
CA VAL A 105 13.28 -23.76 -4.03
C VAL A 105 14.49 -24.64 -4.33
N PHE A 106 15.36 -24.23 -5.26
CA PHE A 106 16.56 -25.00 -5.61
C PHE A 106 17.53 -25.11 -4.43
N ALA A 107 17.68 -24.07 -3.61
CA ALA A 107 18.55 -24.11 -2.43
C ALA A 107 18.08 -25.09 -1.34
N TYR A 108 16.78 -25.41 -1.27
CA TYR A 108 16.24 -26.35 -0.27
C TYR A 108 16.16 -27.80 -0.74
N ILE A 109 16.11 -28.03 -2.07
CA ILE A 109 16.01 -29.38 -2.64
C ILE A 109 17.39 -30.02 -2.85
N LEU A 110 18.44 -29.20 -2.95
CA LEU A 110 19.84 -29.63 -3.03
C LEU A 110 20.45 -29.84 -1.63
#